data_AF-A0A5M4D8V5-F1
#
_entry.id   AF-A0A5M4D8V5-F1
#
_cell.length_a   1.000
_cell.length_b   1.000
_cell.length_c   1.000
_cell.angle_alpha   90.00
_cell.angle_beta   90.00
_cell.angle_gamma   90.00
#
_symmetry.space_group_name_H-M   'P 1'
#
loop_
_entity.id
_entity.type
_entity.pdbx_description
1 polymer ?
#
loop_
_entity_poly.entity_id
_entity_poly.type
_entity_poly.pdbx_seq_one_letter_code
_entity_poly.pdbx_strand_id
1 'polypeptide(L)'
;MPAPARIGLKAEPPMVPIMQGTCAKFALPTVAAAMLSCSAGRLREAESEHRPRGEDSEQVLRVTGEHRTRVLLQDLKPGAVVDCTSAKFYLGLTDASRENNYILQVRASRDTTVRNVDIIGDIPLDKSWDAQYQDNNSAAFAFIDSHGGTLEDARITRSWDALRAARDSEGHYEFRRVYATQWRDDVIETDSGYPDVLIEDCLFDGGYSGYSCRQGAGVDVPDASARWLRSRKVLMRLTPLPGNEQKYGTRAMHSSFVKLHRNCQSLEITDNVWAFENTDSTTWGSNWKDVFKEKLRVSERNLLLWLGEGPFPESVWVPPGFTTLDGQPARDEWNRRRDEWLRRVRPTGGQGEAPSN
;
A
#
# COMPACT_ATOMS: atom_id res chain seq x y z
N MET A 1 65.80 -8.38 -20.09
CA MET A 1 64.57 -7.59 -20.27
C MET A 1 63.48 -8.49 -20.84
N PRO A 2 62.43 -8.82 -20.09
CA PRO A 2 61.27 -9.52 -20.61
C PRO A 2 60.13 -8.54 -20.97
N ALA A 3 59.36 -8.92 -22.00
CA ALA A 3 58.26 -8.15 -22.59
C ALA A 3 57.04 -8.01 -21.66
N PRO A 4 56.16 -7.00 -21.85
CA PRO A 4 54.99 -6.79 -21.01
C PRO A 4 53.85 -7.76 -21.36
N ALA A 5 53.20 -8.29 -20.33
CA ALA A 5 52.00 -9.11 -20.45
C ALA A 5 50.80 -8.28 -20.89
N ARG A 6 50.07 -8.76 -21.91
CA ARG A 6 48.80 -8.19 -22.37
C ARG A 6 47.66 -8.61 -21.45
N ILE A 7 46.89 -7.62 -20.98
CA ILE A 7 45.62 -7.80 -20.26
C ILE A 7 44.55 -8.17 -21.30
N GLY A 8 43.97 -9.36 -21.16
CA GLY A 8 42.82 -9.79 -21.94
C GLY A 8 41.52 -9.34 -21.28
N LEU A 9 40.78 -8.46 -21.94
CA LEU A 9 39.38 -8.17 -21.63
C LEU A 9 38.53 -9.41 -21.97
N LYS A 10 37.87 -10.01 -20.97
CA LYS A 10 36.81 -10.98 -21.19
C LYS A 10 35.51 -10.22 -21.47
N ALA A 11 34.93 -10.44 -22.64
CA ALA A 11 33.58 -10.02 -22.99
C ALA A 11 32.56 -10.81 -22.15
N GLU A 12 31.54 -10.11 -21.66
CA GLU A 12 30.36 -10.70 -21.02
C GLU A 12 29.52 -11.49 -22.05
N PRO A 13 28.88 -12.61 -21.64
CA PRO A 13 28.00 -13.34 -22.53
C PRO A 13 26.64 -12.62 -22.71
N PRO A 14 25.97 -12.77 -23.86
CA PRO A 14 24.72 -12.09 -24.15
C PRO A 14 23.58 -12.62 -23.27
N MET A 15 22.70 -11.70 -22.86
CA MET A 15 21.46 -12.00 -22.14
C MET A 15 20.55 -12.94 -22.96
N VAL A 16 20.14 -14.03 -22.32
CA VAL A 16 19.07 -14.92 -22.80
C VAL A 16 17.72 -14.22 -22.55
N PRO A 17 16.82 -14.14 -23.54
CA PRO A 17 15.49 -13.56 -23.33
C PRO A 17 14.65 -14.50 -22.48
N ILE A 18 14.26 -14.05 -21.29
CA ILE A 18 13.30 -14.75 -20.43
C ILE A 18 11.91 -14.64 -21.06
N MET A 19 11.26 -15.78 -21.23
CA MET A 19 9.94 -15.94 -21.81
C MET A 19 8.90 -15.02 -21.18
N GLN A 20 8.14 -14.37 -22.07
CA GLN A 20 6.97 -13.58 -21.77
C GLN A 20 5.86 -14.48 -21.20
N GLY A 21 5.52 -14.27 -19.93
CA GLY A 21 4.20 -14.64 -19.42
C GLY A 21 3.18 -13.68 -20.02
N THR A 22 2.32 -14.20 -20.88
CA THR A 22 1.26 -13.44 -21.56
C THR A 22 0.33 -12.78 -20.54
N CYS A 23 0.38 -11.45 -20.44
CA CYS A 23 -0.73 -10.66 -19.94
C CYS A 23 -1.93 -10.94 -20.85
N ALA A 24 -2.93 -11.62 -20.31
CA ALA A 24 -4.23 -11.73 -20.95
C ALA A 24 -4.80 -10.32 -21.14
N LYS A 25 -4.80 -9.84 -22.39
CA LYS A 25 -5.57 -8.69 -22.83
C LYS A 25 -7.04 -9.02 -22.62
N PHE A 26 -7.66 -8.48 -21.57
CA PHE A 26 -9.11 -8.41 -21.53
C PHE A 26 -9.56 -7.25 -22.42
N ALA A 27 -9.97 -7.60 -23.64
CA ALA A 27 -10.79 -6.73 -24.47
C ALA A 27 -12.20 -6.73 -23.87
N LEU A 28 -12.66 -5.56 -23.41
CA LEU A 28 -14.06 -5.31 -23.11
C LEU A 28 -14.87 -5.37 -24.42
N PRO A 29 -15.96 -6.14 -24.52
CA PRO A 29 -16.88 -5.99 -25.62
C PRO A 29 -17.69 -4.70 -25.45
N THR A 30 -17.57 -3.81 -26.43
CA THR A 30 -18.42 -2.64 -26.65
C THR A 30 -19.87 -3.11 -26.80
N VAL A 31 -20.71 -2.92 -25.77
CA VAL A 31 -22.16 -3.07 -25.92
C VAL A 31 -22.71 -1.73 -26.39
N ALA A 32 -23.06 -1.68 -27.68
CA ALA A 32 -23.85 -0.61 -28.25
C ALA A 32 -25.26 -0.63 -27.64
N ALA A 33 -25.59 0.40 -26.87
CA ALA A 33 -26.96 0.66 -26.45
C ALA A 33 -27.75 1.26 -27.62
N ALA A 34 -28.58 0.44 -28.26
CA ALA A 34 -29.61 0.91 -29.17
C ALA A 34 -30.72 1.60 -28.36
N MET A 35 -30.79 2.93 -28.41
CA MET A 35 -31.96 3.67 -27.96
C MET A 35 -33.07 3.55 -29.01
N LEU A 36 -34.11 2.77 -28.69
CA LEU A 36 -35.40 2.82 -29.36
C LEU A 36 -36.26 3.92 -28.71
N SER A 37 -36.57 4.92 -29.53
CA SER A 37 -37.63 5.90 -29.33
C SER A 37 -38.99 5.23 -29.31
N CYS A 38 -39.80 5.49 -28.27
CA CYS A 38 -41.25 5.54 -28.42
C CYS A 38 -41.84 6.59 -27.47
N SER A 39 -42.63 7.45 -28.07
CA SER A 39 -43.21 8.68 -27.56
C SER A 39 -44.54 8.49 -26.81
N ALA A 40 -44.75 9.41 -25.87
CA ALA A 40 -46.00 10.08 -25.51
C ALA A 40 -47.11 9.32 -24.75
N GLY A 41 -47.31 9.76 -23.51
CA GLY A 41 -48.57 9.71 -22.78
C GLY A 41 -48.58 10.77 -21.68
N ARG A 42 -49.20 11.94 -21.94
CA ARG A 42 -49.53 12.95 -20.92
C ARG A 42 -50.55 12.38 -19.94
N LEU A 43 -50.49 12.79 -18.67
CA LEU A 43 -51.60 13.45 -17.96
C LEU A 43 -51.20 13.93 -16.54
N ARG A 44 -51.46 15.23 -16.34
CA ARG A 44 -51.86 15.95 -15.13
C ARG A 44 -50.84 16.36 -14.06
N GLU A 45 -50.71 17.70 -13.99
CA GLU A 45 -50.22 18.53 -12.91
C GLU A 45 -50.91 18.21 -11.58
N ALA A 46 -50.12 18.15 -10.51
CA ALA A 46 -50.57 18.40 -9.14
C ALA A 46 -49.54 19.31 -8.49
N GLU A 47 -50.06 20.32 -7.82
CA GLU A 47 -49.40 21.53 -7.38
C GLU A 47 -48.33 21.30 -6.28
N SER A 48 -47.23 22.01 -6.46
CA SER A 48 -46.43 22.71 -5.45
C SER A 48 -46.91 22.62 -3.98
N GLU A 49 -46.21 21.82 -3.18
CA GLU A 49 -45.91 22.20 -1.79
C GLU A 49 -44.39 22.22 -1.58
N HIS A 50 -43.91 23.44 -1.37
CA HIS A 50 -42.55 23.81 -1.03
C HIS A 50 -42.23 23.25 0.37
N ARG A 51 -41.61 22.06 0.45
CA ARG A 51 -41.01 21.56 1.70
C ARG A 51 -39.58 22.08 1.84
N PRO A 52 -39.17 22.59 3.02
CA PRO A 52 -37.85 23.17 3.22
C PRO A 52 -36.74 22.13 3.09
N ARG A 53 -35.54 22.59 2.73
CA ARG A 53 -34.27 21.85 2.77
C ARG A 53 -34.20 20.91 3.98
N GLY A 54 -34.35 19.62 3.72
CA GLY A 54 -34.01 18.57 4.66
C GLY A 54 -32.49 18.47 4.73
N GLU A 55 -31.98 18.48 5.96
CA GLU A 55 -30.58 18.32 6.33
C GLU A 55 -29.92 17.17 5.56
N ASP A 56 -28.76 17.44 4.95
CA ASP A 56 -27.80 16.42 4.52
C ASP A 56 -27.30 15.71 5.78
N SER A 57 -28.11 14.81 6.34
CA SER A 57 -27.67 13.91 7.38
C SER A 57 -26.63 12.99 6.72
N GLU A 58 -25.37 13.14 7.11
CA GLU A 58 -24.25 12.27 6.77
C GLU A 58 -24.73 10.82 6.75
N GLN A 59 -24.83 10.22 5.56
CA GLN A 59 -25.35 8.86 5.42
C GLN A 59 -24.28 7.90 5.93
N VAL A 60 -24.38 7.50 7.19
CA VAL A 60 -23.51 6.50 7.80
C VAL A 60 -24.03 5.10 7.47
N LEU A 61 -23.33 4.41 6.57
CA LEU A 61 -23.49 2.98 6.32
C LEU A 61 -22.75 2.20 7.43
N ARG A 62 -23.46 1.37 8.18
CA ARG A 62 -22.84 0.50 9.20
C ARG A 62 -22.60 -0.88 8.62
N VAL A 63 -21.35 -1.34 8.67
CA VAL A 63 -20.98 -2.73 8.38
C VAL A 63 -20.82 -3.44 9.72
N THR A 64 -21.42 -4.62 9.86
CA THR A 64 -21.44 -5.36 11.12
C THR A 64 -21.26 -6.86 10.89
N GLY A 65 -20.79 -7.55 11.94
CA GLY A 65 -20.61 -9.00 11.93
C GLY A 65 -19.25 -9.45 11.42
N GLU A 66 -19.12 -10.75 11.19
CA GLU A 66 -17.89 -11.36 10.69
C GLU A 66 -17.97 -11.61 9.18
N HIS A 67 -16.92 -11.21 8.46
CA HIS A 67 -16.82 -11.38 7.01
C HIS A 67 -15.61 -12.24 6.66
N ARG A 68 -15.86 -13.39 6.04
CA ARG A 68 -14.80 -14.33 5.56
C ARG A 68 -14.69 -14.35 4.04
N THR A 69 -15.51 -13.54 3.39
CA THR A 69 -15.57 -13.35 1.95
C THR A 69 -15.51 -11.86 1.64
N ARG A 70 -15.11 -11.52 0.42
CA ARG A 70 -15.03 -10.14 -0.07
C ARG A 70 -16.29 -9.33 0.28
N VAL A 71 -16.09 -8.20 0.93
CA VAL A 71 -17.09 -7.15 1.14
C VAL A 71 -16.81 -6.04 0.14
N LEU A 72 -17.75 -5.87 -0.79
CA LEU A 72 -17.67 -4.88 -1.85
C LEU A 72 -18.66 -3.75 -1.56
N LEU A 73 -18.11 -2.57 -1.29
CA LEU A 73 -18.83 -1.32 -1.09
C LEU A 73 -18.76 -0.54 -2.40
N GLN A 74 -19.82 -0.59 -3.20
CA GLN A 74 -19.81 -0.07 -4.56
C GLN A 74 -20.92 0.95 -4.79
N ASP A 75 -20.65 1.91 -5.68
CA ASP A 75 -21.61 2.92 -6.14
C ASP A 75 -22.24 3.69 -4.97
N LEU A 76 -21.42 3.96 -3.95
CA LEU A 76 -21.84 4.73 -2.79
C LEU A 76 -22.10 6.18 -3.21
N LYS A 77 -23.02 6.83 -2.49
CA LYS A 77 -23.22 8.27 -2.67
C LYS A 77 -21.90 9.02 -2.39
N PRO A 78 -21.59 10.09 -3.14
CA PRO A 78 -20.44 10.93 -2.84
C PRO A 78 -20.44 11.39 -1.38
N GLY A 79 -19.29 11.28 -0.69
CA GLY A 79 -19.20 11.66 0.72
C GLY A 79 -19.76 10.64 1.71
N ALA A 80 -20.12 9.43 1.27
CA ALA A 80 -20.62 8.39 2.16
C ALA A 80 -19.60 8.06 3.28
N VAL A 81 -20.13 7.81 4.48
CA VAL A 81 -19.34 7.33 5.62
C VAL A 81 -19.69 5.87 5.88
N VAL A 82 -18.66 5.03 5.95
CA VAL A 82 -18.78 3.60 6.25
C VAL A 82 -18.15 3.35 7.61
N ASP A 83 -18.97 2.93 8.56
CA ASP A 83 -18.55 2.63 9.92
C ASP A 83 -18.46 1.12 10.13
N CYS A 84 -17.23 0.63 10.38
CA CYS A 84 -16.93 -0.79 10.55
C CYS A 84 -16.71 -1.18 12.03
N THR A 85 -17.07 -0.33 13.00
CA THR A 85 -16.79 -0.55 14.43
C THR A 85 -17.26 -1.92 14.95
N SER A 86 -18.34 -2.46 14.38
CA SER A 86 -18.91 -3.76 14.78
C SER A 86 -18.64 -4.86 13.75
N ALA A 87 -17.72 -4.66 12.82
CA ALA A 87 -17.33 -5.62 11.80
C ALA A 87 -15.92 -6.17 12.05
N LYS A 88 -15.73 -7.43 11.66
CA LYS A 88 -14.41 -8.07 11.55
C LYS A 88 -14.27 -8.73 10.20
N PHE A 89 -13.13 -8.55 9.56
CA PHE A 89 -12.84 -9.10 8.24
C PHE A 89 -11.71 -10.11 8.34
N TYR A 90 -11.90 -11.31 7.82
CA TYR A 90 -10.92 -12.38 7.84
C TYR A 90 -10.34 -12.57 6.44
N LEU A 91 -9.05 -12.22 6.28
CA LEU A 91 -8.33 -12.32 5.02
C LEU A 91 -7.59 -13.66 4.95
N GLY A 92 -8.10 -14.57 4.11
CA GLY A 92 -7.51 -15.87 3.86
C GLY A 92 -6.78 -15.97 2.51
N LEU A 93 -5.77 -16.83 2.39
CA LEU A 93 -5.24 -17.22 1.07
C LEU A 93 -6.27 -17.98 0.21
N THR A 94 -7.22 -18.67 0.85
CA THR A 94 -8.10 -19.63 0.18
C THR A 94 -9.26 -18.95 -0.56
N ASP A 95 -9.04 -18.61 -1.81
CA ASP A 95 -10.08 -18.76 -2.82
C ASP A 95 -9.59 -19.72 -3.90
N ALA A 96 -10.27 -20.85 -4.04
CA ALA A 96 -9.96 -21.87 -5.05
C ALA A 96 -10.09 -21.33 -6.49
N SER A 97 -10.72 -20.17 -6.66
CA SER A 97 -10.92 -19.48 -7.93
C SER A 97 -9.64 -18.82 -8.49
N ARG A 98 -8.57 -18.67 -7.69
CA ARG A 98 -7.40 -17.83 -7.99
C ARG A 98 -7.75 -16.35 -8.28
N GLU A 99 -8.94 -15.89 -7.91
CA GLU A 99 -9.25 -14.47 -7.96
C GLU A 99 -8.45 -13.73 -6.90
N ASN A 100 -7.97 -12.54 -7.24
CA ASN A 100 -7.29 -11.68 -6.29
C ASN A 100 -8.21 -11.42 -5.08
N ASN A 101 -7.80 -11.84 -3.89
CA ASN A 101 -8.62 -11.68 -2.70
C ASN A 101 -8.41 -10.31 -2.06
N TYR A 102 -9.31 -9.37 -2.28
CA TYR A 102 -9.34 -8.14 -1.47
C TYR A 102 -10.56 -8.15 -0.56
N ILE A 103 -10.35 -8.34 0.75
CA ILE A 103 -11.42 -8.66 1.70
C ILE A 103 -12.38 -7.49 1.91
N LEU A 104 -11.89 -6.25 1.87
CA LEU A 104 -12.70 -5.03 1.95
C LEU A 104 -12.34 -4.08 0.81
N GLN A 105 -13.33 -3.76 -0.03
CA GLN A 105 -13.16 -2.92 -1.21
C GLN A 105 -14.17 -1.79 -1.22
N VAL A 106 -13.70 -0.59 -1.51
CA VAL A 106 -14.53 0.53 -1.99
C VAL A 106 -14.31 0.64 -3.49
N ARG A 107 -15.39 0.59 -4.26
CA ARG A 107 -15.34 0.61 -5.73
C ARG A 107 -16.30 1.62 -6.34
N ALA A 108 -15.89 2.24 -7.45
CA ALA A 108 -16.76 3.15 -8.22
C ALA A 108 -17.45 4.21 -7.33
N SER A 109 -16.76 4.65 -6.28
CA SER A 109 -17.29 5.54 -5.25
C SER A 109 -16.44 6.80 -5.16
N ARG A 110 -17.02 7.87 -4.64
CA ARG A 110 -16.36 9.19 -4.56
C ARG A 110 -16.34 9.70 -3.13
N ASP A 111 -15.19 10.23 -2.74
CA ASP A 111 -14.98 10.93 -1.46
C ASP A 111 -15.51 10.11 -0.26
N THR A 112 -15.32 8.79 -0.28
CA THR A 112 -15.84 7.87 0.74
C THR A 112 -14.91 7.82 1.94
N THR A 113 -15.46 7.96 3.14
CA THR A 113 -14.72 7.73 4.39
C THR A 113 -15.07 6.36 4.95
N VAL A 114 -14.07 5.51 5.17
CA VAL A 114 -14.21 4.22 5.86
C VAL A 114 -13.44 4.31 7.18
N ARG A 115 -14.09 3.93 8.30
CA ARG A 115 -13.49 4.05 9.62
C ARG A 115 -13.66 2.80 10.48
N ASN A 116 -12.78 2.66 11.49
CA ASN A 116 -12.84 1.63 12.53
C ASN A 116 -12.79 0.20 11.95
N VAL A 117 -11.86 -0.04 11.02
CA VAL A 117 -11.73 -1.32 10.31
C VAL A 117 -10.83 -2.28 11.10
N ASP A 118 -11.24 -3.55 11.24
CA ASP A 118 -10.43 -4.61 11.84
C ASP A 118 -10.30 -5.81 10.88
N ILE A 119 -9.10 -5.99 10.30
CA ILE A 119 -8.77 -7.06 9.35
C ILE A 119 -7.76 -8.02 9.96
N ILE A 120 -8.17 -9.28 10.07
CA ILE A 120 -7.39 -10.39 10.61
C ILE A 120 -7.00 -11.31 9.46
N GLY A 121 -5.74 -11.25 9.06
CA GLY A 121 -5.23 -12.08 7.99
C GLY A 121 -4.53 -13.35 8.48
N ASP A 122 -4.41 -14.33 7.59
CA ASP A 122 -3.67 -15.58 7.82
C ASP A 122 -2.51 -15.79 6.83
N ILE A 123 -2.20 -14.76 6.04
CA ILE A 123 -1.20 -14.79 4.97
C ILE A 123 0.14 -15.31 5.55
N PRO A 124 0.71 -16.42 5.02
CA PRO A 124 1.94 -17.03 5.51
C PRO A 124 3.15 -16.10 5.42
N LEU A 125 4.06 -16.20 6.39
CA LEU A 125 5.29 -15.40 6.47
C LEU A 125 6.56 -16.18 6.08
N ASP A 126 6.44 -17.50 5.96
CA ASP A 126 7.51 -18.46 5.69
C ASP A 126 7.56 -18.93 4.23
N LYS A 127 6.52 -18.65 3.45
CA LYS A 127 6.51 -18.92 2.00
C LYS A 127 7.33 -17.88 1.26
N SER A 128 8.05 -18.31 0.22
CA SER A 128 8.69 -17.41 -0.73
C SER A 128 7.68 -16.47 -1.37
N TRP A 129 8.14 -15.29 -1.76
CA TRP A 129 7.28 -14.30 -2.41
C TRP A 129 6.65 -14.89 -3.68
N ASP A 130 7.41 -15.63 -4.49
CA ASP A 130 6.93 -16.20 -5.75
C ASP A 130 5.96 -17.37 -5.57
N ALA A 131 6.16 -18.24 -4.58
CA ALA A 131 5.21 -19.30 -4.26
C ALA A 131 3.88 -18.70 -3.78
N GLN A 132 3.95 -17.67 -2.95
CA GLN A 132 2.77 -17.02 -2.40
C GLN A 132 2.02 -16.18 -3.44
N TYR A 133 2.75 -15.49 -4.33
CA TYR A 133 2.17 -14.78 -5.46
C TYR A 133 1.45 -15.72 -6.44
N GLN A 134 1.94 -16.96 -6.60
CA GLN A 134 1.26 -18.00 -7.39
C GLN A 134 -0.03 -18.51 -6.73
N ASP A 135 -0.06 -18.56 -5.40
CA ASP A 135 -1.24 -18.99 -4.65
C ASP A 135 -2.36 -17.94 -4.73
N ASN A 136 -2.06 -16.67 -4.40
CA ASN A 136 -3.03 -15.58 -4.45
C ASN A 136 -2.35 -14.19 -4.32
N ASN A 137 -2.70 -13.25 -5.20
CA ASN A 137 -2.39 -11.83 -5.00
C ASN A 137 -3.56 -11.15 -4.27
N SER A 138 -3.32 -10.56 -3.10
CA SER A 138 -4.37 -10.04 -2.23
C SER A 138 -4.04 -8.69 -1.61
N ALA A 139 -5.06 -8.05 -1.03
CA ALA A 139 -4.93 -6.79 -0.31
C ALA A 139 -5.95 -6.77 0.83
N ALA A 140 -5.59 -6.21 1.97
CA ALA A 140 -6.55 -6.11 3.08
C ALA A 140 -7.65 -5.08 2.76
N PHE A 141 -7.25 -3.88 2.36
CA PHE A 141 -8.18 -2.80 2.00
C PHE A 141 -7.80 -2.18 0.66
N ALA A 142 -8.80 -1.86 -0.17
CA ALA A 142 -8.57 -1.20 -1.45
C ALA A 142 -9.65 -0.17 -1.82
N PHE A 143 -9.21 0.99 -2.31
CA PHE A 143 -9.97 1.85 -3.21
C PHE A 143 -9.65 1.43 -4.65
N ILE A 144 -10.69 1.09 -5.42
CA ILE A 144 -10.60 0.59 -6.81
C ILE A 144 -11.54 1.40 -7.69
N ASP A 145 -11.10 1.84 -8.88
CA ASP A 145 -11.92 2.62 -9.82
C ASP A 145 -12.68 3.78 -9.13
N SER A 146 -12.09 4.40 -8.11
CA SER A 146 -12.75 5.37 -7.22
C SER A 146 -12.17 6.77 -7.36
N HIS A 147 -12.85 7.79 -6.85
CA HIS A 147 -12.36 9.17 -6.87
C HIS A 147 -12.29 9.75 -5.46
N GLY A 148 -11.09 9.71 -4.88
CA GLY A 148 -10.81 10.18 -3.53
C GLY A 148 -11.49 9.38 -2.42
N GLY A 149 -10.94 9.49 -1.21
CA GLY A 149 -11.48 8.80 -0.04
C GLY A 149 -10.51 8.72 1.12
N THR A 150 -11.04 8.37 2.29
CA THR A 150 -10.27 8.26 3.52
C THR A 150 -10.48 6.89 4.14
N LEU A 151 -9.38 6.23 4.51
CA LEU A 151 -9.41 5.16 5.50
C LEU A 151 -8.82 5.69 6.80
N GLU A 152 -9.59 5.60 7.89
CA GLU A 152 -9.12 5.97 9.21
C GLU A 152 -9.36 4.90 10.28
N ASP A 153 -8.50 4.88 11.30
CA ASP A 153 -8.64 4.01 12.48
C ASP A 153 -8.74 2.51 12.11
N ALA A 154 -7.84 2.05 11.25
CA ALA A 154 -7.81 0.67 10.78
C ALA A 154 -6.72 -0.17 11.46
N ARG A 155 -7.01 -1.45 11.72
CA ARG A 155 -6.07 -2.47 12.17
C ARG A 155 -6.03 -3.60 11.16
N ILE A 156 -4.83 -3.94 10.72
CA ILE A 156 -4.59 -4.94 9.68
C ILE A 156 -3.46 -5.84 10.15
N THR A 157 -3.66 -7.14 10.10
CA THR A 157 -2.63 -8.13 10.43
C THR A 157 -2.48 -9.11 9.28
N ARG A 158 -1.24 -9.54 9.01
CA ARG A 158 -0.92 -10.65 8.12
C ARG A 158 -1.66 -10.60 6.78
N SER A 159 -1.41 -9.55 6.01
CA SER A 159 -1.95 -9.37 4.67
C SER A 159 -0.89 -9.63 3.58
N TRP A 160 -1.31 -9.70 2.31
CA TRP A 160 -0.35 -9.64 1.20
C TRP A 160 0.06 -8.19 1.00
N ASP A 161 -0.78 -7.38 0.35
CA ASP A 161 -0.73 -5.92 0.50
C ASP A 161 -1.61 -5.47 1.66
N ALA A 162 -1.24 -4.42 2.38
CA ALA A 162 -2.12 -3.87 3.41
C ALA A 162 -3.17 -2.93 2.80
N LEU A 163 -2.74 -1.99 1.96
CA LEU A 163 -3.58 -0.92 1.45
C LEU A 163 -3.37 -0.75 -0.05
N ARG A 164 -4.44 -0.40 -0.77
CA ARG A 164 -4.35 0.01 -2.17
C ARG A 164 -5.21 1.23 -2.48
N ALA A 165 -4.66 2.13 -3.29
CA ALA A 165 -5.40 3.16 -4.02
C ALA A 165 -4.96 3.06 -5.48
N ALA A 166 -5.58 2.14 -6.21
CA ALA A 166 -5.05 1.60 -7.46
C ALA A 166 -6.15 1.41 -8.50
N ARG A 167 -5.74 0.98 -9.71
CA ARG A 167 -6.63 0.63 -10.84
C ARG A 167 -7.57 1.79 -11.18
N ASP A 168 -7.04 2.78 -11.90
CA ASP A 168 -7.78 3.95 -12.38
C ASP A 168 -8.45 4.77 -11.27
N SER A 169 -7.97 4.60 -10.03
CA SER A 169 -8.36 5.45 -8.92
C SER A 169 -7.75 6.84 -9.08
N GLU A 170 -8.58 7.87 -9.02
CA GLU A 170 -8.22 9.28 -9.16
C GLU A 170 -8.50 10.08 -7.88
N GLY A 171 -8.12 11.36 -7.87
CA GLY A 171 -8.38 12.26 -6.75
C GLY A 171 -7.35 12.13 -5.61
N HIS A 172 -7.82 12.41 -4.39
CA HIS A 172 -6.99 12.48 -3.19
C HIS A 172 -7.40 11.40 -2.19
N TYR A 173 -6.45 10.56 -1.80
CA TYR A 173 -6.66 9.52 -0.81
C TYR A 173 -5.91 9.81 0.48
N GLU A 174 -6.54 9.51 1.61
CA GLU A 174 -5.94 9.65 2.93
C GLU A 174 -5.97 8.32 3.70
N PHE A 175 -4.82 7.93 4.25
CA PHE A 175 -4.70 6.84 5.20
C PHE A 175 -4.26 7.44 6.53
N ARG A 176 -5.15 7.40 7.54
CA ARG A 176 -4.91 8.03 8.84
C ARG A 176 -5.04 7.03 9.98
N ARG A 177 -4.10 7.06 10.92
CA ARG A 177 -4.18 6.22 12.13
C ARG A 177 -4.34 4.72 11.80
N VAL A 178 -3.72 4.27 10.71
CA VAL A 178 -3.72 2.87 10.30
C VAL A 178 -2.58 2.14 11.01
N TYR A 179 -2.91 1.00 11.60
CA TYR A 179 -1.95 0.04 12.12
C TYR A 179 -1.94 -1.21 11.24
N ALA A 180 -0.85 -1.46 10.51
CA ALA A 180 -0.67 -2.70 9.77
C ALA A 180 0.55 -3.47 10.29
N THR A 181 0.43 -4.80 10.39
CA THR A 181 1.54 -5.67 10.79
C THR A 181 1.70 -6.86 9.87
N GLN A 182 2.95 -7.27 9.68
CA GLN A 182 3.30 -8.53 9.03
C GLN A 182 2.71 -8.70 7.62
N TRP A 183 2.81 -7.69 6.77
CA TRP A 183 2.37 -7.80 5.37
C TRP A 183 3.49 -8.34 4.47
N ARG A 184 3.13 -8.99 3.36
CA ARG A 184 4.06 -9.78 2.54
C ARG A 184 4.56 -9.14 1.26
N ASP A 185 3.86 -8.15 0.75
CA ASP A 185 4.31 -7.35 -0.38
C ASP A 185 4.29 -5.87 0.04
N ASP A 186 3.40 -5.04 -0.50
CA ASP A 186 3.42 -3.60 -0.25
C ASP A 186 2.49 -3.17 0.88
N VAL A 187 2.97 -2.26 1.72
CA VAL A 187 2.08 -1.68 2.74
C VAL A 187 1.02 -0.82 2.09
N ILE A 188 1.40 -0.07 1.05
CA ILE A 188 0.51 0.75 0.23
C ILE A 188 0.91 0.59 -1.23
N GLU A 189 -0.01 0.13 -2.06
CA GLU A 189 0.15 0.10 -3.51
C GLU A 189 -0.65 1.23 -4.16
N THR A 190 0.00 2.01 -5.03
CA THR A 190 -0.61 3.07 -5.84
C THR A 190 -0.40 2.86 -7.34
N ASP A 191 -0.21 1.59 -7.71
CA ASP A 191 0.08 1.19 -9.07
C ASP A 191 -1.17 1.45 -9.95
N SER A 192 -0.91 1.78 -11.21
CA SER A 192 -1.91 2.11 -12.24
C SER A 192 -2.88 3.24 -11.86
N GLY A 193 -2.42 4.50 -11.94
CA GLY A 193 -3.23 5.71 -11.76
C GLY A 193 -2.48 6.83 -11.04
N TYR A 194 -1.59 6.45 -10.11
CA TYR A 194 -0.79 7.37 -9.30
C TYR A 194 -1.60 8.54 -8.70
N PRO A 195 -2.70 8.26 -7.95
CA PRO A 195 -3.46 9.32 -7.31
C PRO A 195 -2.61 10.07 -6.28
N ASP A 196 -3.11 11.22 -5.84
CA ASP A 196 -2.53 11.92 -4.72
C ASP A 196 -2.82 11.15 -3.43
N VAL A 197 -1.80 10.87 -2.62
CA VAL A 197 -1.94 10.04 -1.41
C VAL A 197 -1.29 10.71 -0.21
N LEU A 198 -2.06 10.91 0.87
CA LEU A 198 -1.57 11.29 2.18
C LEU A 198 -1.58 10.10 3.12
N ILE A 199 -0.45 9.82 3.73
CA ILE A 199 -0.27 8.77 4.73
C ILE A 199 0.16 9.47 6.00
N GLU A 200 -0.73 9.49 6.98
CA GLU A 200 -0.54 10.31 8.17
C GLU A 200 -0.75 9.50 9.43
N ASP A 201 0.19 9.65 10.36
CA ASP A 201 0.05 9.17 11.72
C ASP A 201 -0.21 7.66 11.79
N CYS A 202 0.48 6.88 10.96
CA CYS A 202 0.32 5.43 10.82
C CYS A 202 1.49 4.66 11.46
N LEU A 203 1.21 3.42 11.88
CA LEU A 203 2.20 2.46 12.33
C LEU A 203 2.19 1.23 11.43
N PHE A 204 3.30 0.94 10.79
CA PHE A 204 3.49 -0.19 9.91
C PHE A 204 4.67 -1.02 10.44
N ASP A 205 4.39 -2.18 11.03
CA ASP A 205 5.39 -2.97 11.74
C ASP A 205 5.58 -4.38 11.18
N GLY A 206 6.80 -4.65 10.69
CA GLY A 206 7.28 -6.00 10.41
C GLY A 206 6.85 -6.59 9.08
N GLY A 207 6.71 -5.77 8.03
CA GLY A 207 6.37 -6.24 6.68
C GLY A 207 7.52 -6.21 5.67
N TYR A 208 7.24 -6.62 4.44
CA TYR A 208 8.25 -6.86 3.41
C TYR A 208 8.67 -5.61 2.61
N SER A 209 7.74 -4.81 2.10
CA SER A 209 8.03 -3.51 1.46
C SER A 209 7.14 -2.38 1.93
N GLY A 210 7.60 -1.14 1.78
CA GLY A 210 6.82 0.05 2.07
C GLY A 210 5.89 0.42 0.92
N TYR A 211 6.02 1.65 0.43
CA TYR A 211 5.13 2.22 -0.57
C TYR A 211 5.49 1.71 -1.97
N SER A 212 4.52 1.26 -2.76
CA SER A 212 4.70 1.01 -4.18
C SER A 212 4.06 2.10 -5.02
N CYS A 213 4.93 2.77 -5.78
CA CYS A 213 4.61 3.74 -6.81
C CYS A 213 5.28 3.26 -8.11
N ARG A 214 4.98 2.02 -8.51
CA ARG A 214 5.68 1.36 -9.60
C ARG A 214 4.74 0.48 -10.40
N GLN A 215 4.56 0.80 -11.68
CA GLN A 215 3.83 -0.08 -12.57
C GLN A 215 4.50 -1.45 -12.78
N GLY A 216 3.64 -2.41 -13.14
CA GLY A 216 4.05 -3.67 -13.75
C GLY A 216 4.99 -3.45 -14.95
N ALA A 217 5.91 -4.40 -15.15
CA ALA A 217 6.89 -4.32 -16.23
C ALA A 217 6.21 -4.23 -17.60
N GLY A 218 6.71 -3.33 -18.46
CA GLY A 218 6.22 -3.18 -19.84
C GLY A 218 4.95 -2.35 -20.00
N VAL A 219 4.42 -1.77 -18.91
CA VAL A 219 3.29 -0.85 -18.96
C VAL A 219 3.82 0.57 -19.16
N ASP A 220 3.44 1.21 -20.26
CA ASP A 220 3.67 2.64 -20.44
C ASP A 220 2.62 3.42 -19.65
N VAL A 221 3.06 4.39 -18.86
CA VAL A 221 2.16 5.19 -18.03
C VAL A 221 2.44 6.68 -18.15
N PRO A 222 1.38 7.51 -18.12
CA PRO A 222 1.54 8.95 -18.07
C PRO A 222 2.48 9.38 -16.94
N ASP A 223 3.16 10.50 -17.15
CA ASP A 223 3.97 11.12 -16.12
C ASP A 223 3.07 11.72 -15.02
N ALA A 224 3.17 11.16 -13.82
CA ALA A 224 2.47 11.61 -12.62
C ALA A 224 3.38 12.45 -11.70
N SER A 225 4.48 13.02 -12.21
CA SER A 225 5.37 13.88 -11.42
C SER A 225 4.69 15.10 -10.77
N ALA A 226 3.55 15.53 -11.31
CA ALA A 226 2.72 16.61 -10.75
C ALA A 226 1.82 16.16 -9.58
N ARG A 227 1.64 14.84 -9.40
CA ARG A 227 0.95 14.22 -8.27
C ARG A 227 1.91 14.02 -7.11
N TRP A 228 1.38 13.75 -5.93
CA TRP A 228 2.19 13.59 -4.71
C TRP A 228 1.81 12.37 -3.89
N LEU A 229 2.84 11.74 -3.33
CA LEU A 229 2.72 10.84 -2.18
C LEU A 229 3.37 11.56 -1.00
N ARG A 230 2.53 11.94 -0.04
CA ARG A 230 2.90 12.58 1.22
C ARG A 230 2.86 11.55 2.33
N SER A 231 3.95 11.44 3.07
CA SER A 231 4.01 10.60 4.25
C SER A 231 4.51 11.42 5.43
N ARG A 232 3.70 11.51 6.48
CA ARG A 232 4.04 12.28 7.68
C ARG A 232 3.70 11.59 8.98
N LYS A 233 4.60 11.66 9.97
CA LYS A 233 4.44 11.01 11.27
C LYS A 233 4.20 9.48 11.15
N VAL A 234 4.82 8.85 10.16
CA VAL A 234 4.69 7.40 9.93
C VAL A 234 5.85 6.67 10.58
N LEU A 235 5.52 5.63 11.35
CA LEU A 235 6.47 4.64 11.84
C LEU A 235 6.41 3.44 10.90
N MET A 236 7.51 3.09 10.23
CA MET A 236 7.59 1.94 9.33
C MET A 236 8.79 1.08 9.64
N ARG A 237 8.58 -0.18 10.02
CA ARG A 237 9.64 -1.20 10.14
C ARG A 237 9.47 -2.27 9.09
N LEU A 238 10.52 -2.46 8.28
CA LEU A 238 10.61 -3.58 7.35
C LEU A 238 11.41 -4.72 7.99
N THR A 239 10.93 -5.94 7.80
CA THR A 239 11.50 -7.17 8.35
C THR A 239 11.92 -8.11 7.22
N PRO A 240 13.06 -8.82 7.36
CA PRO A 240 13.48 -9.85 6.43
C PRO A 240 12.47 -10.99 6.39
N LEU A 241 11.96 -11.28 5.19
CA LEU A 241 11.08 -12.40 4.92
C LEU A 241 11.62 -13.15 3.69
N PRO A 242 11.19 -14.39 3.43
CA PRO A 242 11.53 -15.10 2.21
C PRO A 242 11.16 -14.26 0.97
N GLY A 243 12.17 -13.91 0.17
CA GLY A 243 12.01 -13.03 -0.98
C GLY A 243 11.50 -13.75 -2.22
N ASN A 244 11.65 -13.11 -3.39
CA ASN A 244 11.47 -13.78 -4.67
C ASN A 244 12.70 -14.65 -4.93
N GLU A 245 12.55 -15.96 -4.71
CA GLU A 245 13.68 -16.89 -4.70
C GLU A 245 14.28 -17.08 -6.09
N GLN A 246 13.44 -17.01 -7.12
CA GLN A 246 13.85 -17.09 -8.52
C GLN A 246 14.82 -15.96 -8.90
N LYS A 247 14.69 -14.79 -8.26
CA LYS A 247 15.51 -13.61 -8.56
C LYS A 247 16.65 -13.37 -7.56
N TYR A 248 16.43 -13.69 -6.28
CA TYR A 248 17.31 -13.29 -5.19
C TYR A 248 17.86 -14.46 -4.37
N GLY A 249 17.49 -15.70 -4.71
CA GLY A 249 17.78 -16.89 -3.92
C GLY A 249 16.96 -16.97 -2.63
N THR A 250 17.28 -17.95 -1.78
CA THR A 250 16.53 -18.30 -0.56
C THR A 250 16.84 -17.43 0.67
N ARG A 251 17.62 -16.36 0.49
CA ARG A 251 18.00 -15.48 1.61
C ARG A 251 16.79 -14.63 2.04
N ALA A 252 16.59 -14.52 3.35
CA ALA A 252 15.61 -13.59 3.89
C ALA A 252 16.05 -12.16 3.60
N MET A 253 15.13 -11.35 3.07
CA MET A 253 15.39 -9.97 2.70
C MET A 253 14.13 -9.13 2.92
N HIS A 254 14.27 -7.81 2.89
CA HIS A 254 13.10 -6.94 2.72
C HIS A 254 13.21 -6.22 1.38
N SER A 255 12.09 -5.85 0.77
CA SER A 255 12.12 -5.03 -0.43
C SER A 255 12.28 -3.54 -0.06
N SER A 256 11.75 -2.62 -0.84
CA SER A 256 12.04 -1.19 -0.72
C SER A 256 11.11 -0.45 0.24
N PHE A 257 11.62 0.51 1.01
CA PHE A 257 10.76 1.50 1.71
C PHE A 257 9.84 2.26 0.75
N VAL A 258 10.33 2.50 -0.46
CA VAL A 258 9.54 3.03 -1.57
C VAL A 258 9.94 2.29 -2.85
N LYS A 259 9.06 1.58 -3.54
CA LYS A 259 9.30 1.06 -4.89
C LYS A 259 8.92 2.17 -5.88
N LEU A 260 9.87 2.59 -6.72
CA LEU A 260 9.73 3.78 -7.55
C LEU A 260 9.79 3.49 -9.05
N HIS A 261 9.08 4.33 -9.80
CA HIS A 261 9.21 4.47 -11.25
C HIS A 261 9.43 5.94 -11.60
N ARG A 262 10.20 6.25 -12.66
CA ARG A 262 10.50 7.64 -13.05
C ARG A 262 9.25 8.50 -13.34
N ASN A 263 8.13 7.88 -13.73
CA ASN A 263 6.86 8.55 -14.02
C ASN A 263 5.90 8.58 -12.81
N CYS A 264 6.29 8.12 -11.62
CA CYS A 264 5.36 8.05 -10.47
C CYS A 264 5.12 9.43 -9.82
N GLN A 265 4.37 9.46 -8.71
CA GLN A 265 4.19 10.67 -7.91
C GLN A 265 5.55 11.25 -7.45
N SER A 266 5.55 12.54 -7.18
CA SER A 266 6.58 13.18 -6.34
C SER A 266 6.45 12.74 -4.88
N LEU A 267 7.54 12.80 -4.12
CA LEU A 267 7.58 12.37 -2.72
C LEU A 267 7.77 13.54 -1.77
N GLU A 268 6.99 13.54 -0.69
CA GLU A 268 7.16 14.41 0.47
C GLU A 268 7.13 13.56 1.73
N ILE A 269 8.23 13.56 2.49
CA ILE A 269 8.45 12.64 3.61
C ILE A 269 8.88 13.43 4.83
N THR A 270 8.03 13.54 5.86
CA THR A 270 8.32 14.40 7.02
C THR A 270 8.00 13.74 8.35
N ASP A 271 8.85 13.95 9.36
CA ASP A 271 8.64 13.41 10.71
C ASP A 271 8.45 11.87 10.75
N ASN A 272 9.00 11.16 9.76
CA ASN A 272 8.89 9.72 9.65
C ASN A 272 10.02 8.99 10.37
N VAL A 273 9.74 7.76 10.78
CA VAL A 273 10.75 6.84 11.31
C VAL A 273 10.71 5.56 10.50
N TRP A 274 11.80 5.28 9.82
CA TRP A 274 12.00 4.07 9.05
C TRP A 274 12.99 3.18 9.77
N ALA A 275 12.66 1.89 9.92
CA ALA A 275 13.48 0.95 10.66
C ALA A 275 13.66 -0.35 9.86
N PHE A 276 14.84 -0.95 9.97
CA PHE A 276 15.18 -2.20 9.28
C PHE A 276 16.27 -2.94 10.05
N GLU A 277 16.34 -4.26 9.86
CA GLU A 277 17.23 -5.16 10.62
C GLU A 277 18.15 -6.02 9.73
N ASN A 278 18.07 -5.87 8.40
CA ASN A 278 18.98 -6.53 7.46
C ASN A 278 19.35 -5.59 6.29
N THR A 279 20.59 -5.66 5.82
CA THR A 279 21.05 -4.91 4.64
C THR A 279 20.66 -5.56 3.32
N ASP A 280 20.29 -6.84 3.34
CA ASP A 280 19.81 -7.54 2.15
C ASP A 280 18.47 -6.98 1.71
N SER A 281 18.51 -6.13 0.68
CA SER A 281 17.34 -5.41 0.21
C SER A 281 17.44 -4.93 -1.22
N THR A 282 16.29 -4.75 -1.86
CA THR A 282 16.17 -4.03 -3.14
C THR A 282 16.25 -2.51 -2.99
N THR A 283 16.16 -1.97 -1.77
CA THR A 283 16.20 -0.52 -1.50
C THR A 283 17.53 0.11 -1.96
N TRP A 284 18.65 -0.60 -1.82
CA TRP A 284 19.96 0.05 -1.81
C TRP A 284 20.67 0.12 -3.17
N GLY A 285 20.00 -0.27 -4.26
CA GLY A 285 20.56 -0.22 -5.62
C GLY A 285 20.72 1.20 -6.18
N SER A 286 21.68 1.43 -7.08
CA SER A 286 21.99 2.75 -7.66
C SER A 286 20.79 3.42 -8.35
N ASN A 287 20.09 2.68 -9.22
CA ASN A 287 18.91 3.18 -9.94
C ASN A 287 17.80 3.65 -8.99
N TRP A 288 17.68 3.03 -7.82
CA TRP A 288 16.69 3.47 -6.83
C TRP A 288 17.05 4.83 -6.24
N LYS A 289 18.32 5.05 -5.87
CA LYS A 289 18.82 6.29 -5.26
C LYS A 289 18.59 7.49 -6.17
N ASP A 290 18.84 7.32 -7.46
CA ASP A 290 18.72 8.40 -8.45
C ASP A 290 17.26 8.79 -8.65
N VAL A 291 16.37 7.81 -8.85
CA VAL A 291 14.92 8.07 -8.97
C VAL A 291 14.35 8.64 -7.67
N PHE A 292 14.80 8.17 -6.51
CA PHE A 292 14.37 8.74 -5.23
C PHE A 292 14.72 10.22 -5.13
N LYS A 293 15.97 10.60 -5.45
CA LYS A 293 16.39 12.01 -5.45
C LYS A 293 15.60 12.86 -6.43
N GLU A 294 15.31 12.33 -7.63
CA GLU A 294 14.53 13.02 -8.65
C GLU A 294 13.10 13.31 -8.18
N LYS A 295 12.49 12.33 -7.51
CA LYS A 295 11.10 12.41 -7.03
C LYS A 295 10.95 13.14 -5.71
N LEU A 296 11.97 13.18 -4.86
CA LEU A 296 11.91 13.82 -3.55
C LEU A 296 11.79 15.35 -3.69
N ARG A 297 10.71 15.90 -3.12
CA ARG A 297 10.45 17.34 -3.07
C ARG A 297 10.67 17.90 -1.68
N VAL A 298 10.23 17.17 -0.65
CA VAL A 298 10.38 17.56 0.76
C VAL A 298 10.88 16.36 1.55
N SER A 299 11.92 16.58 2.38
CA SER A 299 12.40 15.59 3.33
C SER A 299 12.99 16.25 4.57
N GLU A 300 12.34 16.10 5.71
CA GLU A 300 12.76 16.75 6.96
C GLU A 300 12.37 15.97 8.21
N ARG A 301 13.22 16.05 9.23
CA ARG A 301 13.01 15.46 10.58
C ARG A 301 12.73 13.96 10.56
N ASN A 302 13.31 13.25 9.60
CA ASN A 302 13.15 11.81 9.48
C ASN A 302 14.25 11.06 10.23
N LEU A 303 13.94 9.86 10.71
CA LEU A 303 14.91 8.94 11.31
C LEU A 303 15.00 7.65 10.51
N LEU A 304 16.22 7.16 10.32
CA LEU A 304 16.52 5.85 9.76
C LEU A 304 17.22 4.99 10.83
N LEU A 305 16.53 3.96 11.31
CA LEU A 305 16.95 3.14 12.43
C LEU A 305 17.51 1.81 11.92
N TRP A 306 18.79 1.57 12.20
CA TRP A 306 19.40 0.25 12.06
C TRP A 306 19.16 -0.55 13.34
N LEU A 307 18.26 -1.52 13.27
CA LEU A 307 17.88 -2.35 14.42
C LEU A 307 18.78 -3.58 14.61
N GLY A 308 19.57 -3.91 13.59
CA GLY A 308 20.51 -5.02 13.65
C GLY A 308 21.67 -4.77 14.63
N GLU A 309 22.61 -5.71 14.65
CA GLU A 309 23.79 -5.61 15.50
C GLU A 309 24.84 -4.68 14.90
N GLY A 310 25.67 -4.10 15.77
CA GLY A 310 26.80 -3.26 15.36
C GLY A 310 26.41 -1.86 14.88
N PRO A 311 27.38 -1.14 14.30
CA PRO A 311 27.19 0.23 13.82
C PRO A 311 26.27 0.29 12.60
N PHE A 312 25.80 1.49 12.26
CA PHE A 312 25.03 1.71 11.03
C PHE A 312 25.82 1.21 9.80
N PRO A 313 25.25 0.36 8.92
CA PRO A 313 26.01 -0.26 7.84
C PRO A 313 26.50 0.73 6.77
N GLU A 314 27.79 0.70 6.45
CA GLU A 314 28.39 1.59 5.41
C GLU A 314 27.81 1.37 4.01
N SER A 315 27.27 0.18 3.73
CA SER A 315 26.64 -0.15 2.45
C SER A 315 25.26 0.50 2.26
N VAL A 316 24.64 0.98 3.33
CA VAL A 316 23.31 1.57 3.30
C VAL A 316 23.40 3.05 2.96
N TRP A 317 22.71 3.44 1.90
CA TRP A 317 22.57 4.85 1.56
C TRP A 317 21.48 5.50 2.40
N VAL A 318 21.83 6.59 3.08
CA VAL A 318 20.90 7.38 3.89
C VAL A 318 20.19 8.40 2.97
N PRO A 319 18.84 8.38 2.88
CA PRO A 319 18.11 9.38 2.10
C PRO A 319 18.30 10.80 2.66
N PRO A 320 18.30 11.85 1.81
CA PRO A 320 18.37 13.23 2.28
C PRO A 320 17.27 13.52 3.31
N GLY A 321 17.58 14.30 4.36
CA GLY A 321 16.62 14.66 5.41
C GLY A 321 16.43 13.60 6.51
N PHE A 322 17.13 12.47 6.44
CA PHE A 322 17.15 11.44 7.50
C PHE A 322 18.40 11.58 8.38
N THR A 323 18.21 11.38 9.68
CA THR A 323 19.31 11.12 10.64
C THR A 323 19.28 9.65 11.04
N THR A 324 20.45 9.05 11.29
CA THR A 324 20.55 7.63 11.62
C THR A 324 20.69 7.40 13.12
N LEU A 325 20.15 6.27 13.57
CA LEU A 325 20.53 5.64 14.84
C LEU A 325 20.85 4.18 14.55
N ASP A 326 21.72 3.57 15.35
CA ASP A 326 22.06 2.15 15.27
C ASP A 326 22.03 1.46 16.63
N GLY A 327 22.06 0.13 16.62
CA GLY A 327 22.19 -0.69 17.80
C GLY A 327 21.10 -0.47 18.84
N GLN A 328 21.49 -0.36 20.11
CA GLN A 328 20.54 -0.24 21.22
C GLN A 328 19.74 1.07 21.18
N PRO A 329 20.34 2.25 20.94
CA PRO A 329 19.58 3.49 20.78
C PRO A 329 18.49 3.42 19.70
N ALA A 330 18.77 2.76 18.57
CA ALA A 330 17.79 2.57 17.51
C ALA A 330 16.61 1.70 17.96
N ARG A 331 16.89 0.58 18.63
CA ARG A 331 15.85 -0.32 19.18
C ARG A 331 15.00 0.37 20.24
N ASP A 332 15.63 1.13 21.14
CA ASP A 332 14.92 1.87 22.18
C ASP A 332 14.01 2.94 21.57
N GLU A 333 14.49 3.69 20.57
CA GLU A 333 13.69 4.72 19.90
C GLU A 333 12.51 4.13 19.11
N TRP A 334 12.73 3.00 18.42
CA TRP A 334 11.64 2.27 17.74
C TRP A 334 10.56 1.85 18.74
N ASN A 335 10.94 1.13 19.80
CA ASN A 335 10.02 0.63 20.81
C ASN A 335 9.27 1.78 21.49
N ARG A 336 9.98 2.84 21.89
CA ARG A 336 9.38 4.02 22.53
C ARG A 336 8.30 4.65 21.66
N ARG A 337 8.59 4.92 20.38
CA ARG A 337 7.62 5.56 19.46
C ARG A 337 6.47 4.64 19.11
N ARG A 338 6.74 3.36 18.85
CA ARG A 338 5.71 2.35 18.60
C ARG A 338 4.74 2.26 19.77
N ASP A 339 5.27 2.14 20.99
CA ASP A 339 4.45 1.98 22.20
C ASP A 339 3.70 3.28 22.56
N GLU A 340 4.29 4.45 22.27
CA GLU A 340 3.60 5.74 22.35
C GLU A 340 2.42 5.83 21.36
N TRP A 341 2.65 5.43 20.10
CA TRP A 341 1.60 5.41 19.09
C TRP A 341 0.47 4.46 19.48
N LEU A 342 0.80 3.23 19.88
CA LEU A 342 -0.17 2.21 20.31
C LEU A 342 -0.98 2.65 21.54
N ARG A 343 -0.37 3.39 22.47
CA ARG A 343 -1.09 3.96 23.63
C ARG A 343 -2.05 5.08 23.23
N ARG A 344 -1.67 5.91 22.26
CA ARG A 344 -2.49 7.05 21.80
C ARG A 344 -3.65 6.60 20.91
N VAL A 345 -3.44 5.64 20.02
CA VAL A 345 -4.42 5.19 19.01
C VAL A 345 -5.14 3.90 19.48
N ARG A 346 -5.57 3.87 20.75
CA ARG A 346 -6.33 2.73 21.28
C ARG A 346 -7.72 2.63 20.62
N PRO A 347 -8.23 1.41 20.37
CA PRO A 347 -9.56 1.24 19.81
C PRO A 347 -10.61 1.81 20.77
N THR A 348 -11.50 2.66 20.26
CA THR A 348 -12.80 2.89 20.86
C THR A 348 -13.61 1.59 20.71
N GLY A 349 -13.44 0.63 21.63
CA GLY A 349 -14.24 -0.60 21.61
C GLY A 349 -13.80 -1.80 22.47
N GLY A 350 -12.62 -1.79 23.09
CA GLY A 350 -12.15 -2.93 23.91
C GLY A 350 -11.76 -2.51 25.33
N GLN A 351 -12.58 -2.84 26.32
CA GLN A 351 -12.11 -2.97 27.70
C GLN A 351 -11.33 -4.29 27.82
N GLY A 352 -10.12 -4.23 28.40
CA GLY A 352 -9.29 -5.39 28.79
C GLY A 352 -8.59 -6.09 27.62
N GLU A 353 -7.32 -6.44 27.63
CA GLU A 353 -6.33 -6.64 28.70
C GLU A 353 -4.96 -6.14 28.20
N ALA A 354 -4.10 -5.74 29.13
CA ALA A 354 -2.70 -5.52 28.82
C ALA A 354 -2.05 -6.88 28.45
N PRO A 355 -1.16 -6.96 27.46
CA PRO A 355 -0.37 -8.16 27.24
C PRO A 355 0.46 -8.41 28.52
N SER A 356 0.34 -9.62 29.05
CA SER A 356 1.20 -10.12 30.13
C SER A 356 2.64 -10.25 29.61
N ASN A 357 3.57 -9.81 30.46
CA ASN A 357 5.02 -9.74 30.22
C ASN A 357 5.66 -11.00 29.66
#